data_AF-A0A1Y1XGT4-F1
#
_entry.id   AF-A0A1Y1XGT4-F1
#
_cell.length_a   1.000
_cell.length_b   1.000
_cell.length_c   1.000
_cell.angle_alpha   90.00
_cell.angle_beta   90.00
_cell.angle_gamma   90.00
#
_symmetry.space_group_name_H-M   'P 1'
#
loop_
_entity.id
_entity.type
_entity.pdbx_description
1 polymer ?
#
loop_
_entity_poly.entity_id
_entity_poly.type
_entity_poly.pdbx_seq_one_letter_code
_entity_poly.pdbx_strand_id
1 'polypeptide(L)'
;MFNFLKKHFCWSLALSAVTLSVTSCSPLKLETRGEDFYGITLRDTKEKFTIFTDGSDATDVVQAEDGSISWIATSKGGAGGGVSLYARSTKEEINIGNYESVDLELDYSTVEGKWSAEAQTPGFVLRFLPWDSTGIFGGYEDLEYFETDSMNGCLKINLKIPSDFSDKIIQSSDYDSILGFAIKFNDYLRGNENGDQLKVTLKDVTFHPKEGAAEDKAFDDGLNDSQRGTVLEVNYPTRDYTVEESALTDEDKYEKHAWVYLPAGYDADDKDTTYPLFILLHGGGQNENSWGLTNKGRGGKIKGFMDRGMASGNVEKFILIAANGVASKNWGPNGAGGDFDGFNAFEGELRNDIIPYMKAHYNIKEGRDNIAMAGLSMGGIQSFDIGLGKCLDIMSHFGGFSGAHLGDPEEQKVFQAKVEKDFEGLTIHNLYITYGTEDVLAKETFPPLVEAYRDWDLIENFNEYTFIDGTHDFPVWYNGFNDFIQMVFKIKKAEEQPSIKPEPETPKQKCRIVQKKKVVKIN
;
A
#
# COMPACT_ATOMS: atom_id res chain seq x y z
N MET A 1 -17.87 -6.30 24.75
CA MET A 1 -18.74 -6.89 23.73
C MET A 1 -17.95 -7.82 22.80
N PHE A 2 -17.14 -8.76 23.33
CA PHE A 2 -16.24 -9.57 22.49
C PHE A 2 -15.99 -10.95 23.10
N ASN A 3 -16.95 -11.85 22.91
CA ASN A 3 -16.72 -13.30 23.01
C ASN A 3 -16.82 -13.99 21.63
N PHE A 4 -17.02 -13.21 20.55
CA PHE A 4 -17.30 -13.75 19.22
C PHE A 4 -16.04 -14.02 18.38
N LEU A 5 -14.93 -13.31 18.65
CA LEU A 5 -13.71 -13.39 17.83
C LEU A 5 -12.75 -14.55 18.16
N LYS A 6 -13.09 -15.43 19.11
CA LYS A 6 -12.20 -16.54 19.53
C LYS A 6 -12.36 -17.86 18.77
N LYS A 7 -13.31 -17.98 17.84
CA LYS A 7 -13.77 -19.31 17.36
C LYS A 7 -13.65 -19.64 15.86
N HIS A 8 -13.22 -18.72 15.00
CA HIS A 8 -13.29 -18.95 13.54
C HIS A 8 -11.94 -19.13 12.83
N PHE A 9 -10.84 -19.30 13.57
CA PHE A 9 -9.55 -19.71 13.00
C PHE A 9 -9.52 -21.23 12.79
N CYS A 10 -10.30 -21.75 11.84
CA CYS A 10 -10.13 -23.11 11.35
C CYS A 10 -10.81 -23.30 9.99
N TRP A 11 -9.96 -23.53 8.99
CA TRP A 11 -10.19 -24.31 7.77
C TRP A 11 -10.77 -23.60 6.55
N SER A 12 -10.14 -23.92 5.41
CA SER A 12 -10.51 -23.80 3.98
C SER A 12 -9.66 -22.77 3.20
N LEU A 13 -9.09 -23.05 2.03
CA LEU A 13 -9.16 -24.25 1.17
C LEU A 13 -7.94 -24.30 0.23
N ALA A 14 -7.50 -25.51 -0.10
CA ALA A 14 -6.65 -25.81 -1.23
C ALA A 14 -7.47 -25.83 -2.53
N LEU A 15 -6.93 -25.25 -3.62
CA LEU A 15 -6.94 -25.84 -4.97
C LEU A 15 -6.15 -24.94 -5.93
N SER A 16 -5.05 -25.44 -6.49
CA SER A 16 -4.55 -25.03 -7.82
C SER A 16 -3.70 -26.17 -8.38
N ALA A 17 -4.01 -26.59 -9.59
CA ALA A 17 -3.41 -27.74 -10.25
C ALA A 17 -1.98 -27.43 -10.68
N VAL A 18 -1.00 -28.01 -9.99
CA VAL A 18 0.42 -27.90 -10.33
C VAL A 18 0.81 -29.04 -11.26
N THR A 19 1.36 -28.73 -12.43
CA THR A 19 2.10 -29.70 -13.24
C THR A 19 3.59 -29.64 -12.86
N LEU A 20 3.91 -30.23 -11.71
CA LEU A 20 5.30 -30.45 -11.29
C LEU A 20 5.88 -31.61 -12.11
N SER A 21 6.76 -31.31 -13.06
CA SER A 21 7.66 -32.33 -13.60
C SER A 21 8.81 -32.53 -12.61
N VAL A 22 8.66 -33.52 -11.73
CA VAL A 22 9.75 -34.03 -10.89
C VAL A 22 10.87 -34.50 -11.81
N THR A 23 12.07 -33.92 -11.72
CA THR A 23 13.25 -34.43 -12.43
C THR A 23 14.21 -35.07 -11.44
N SER A 24 14.54 -36.33 -11.76
CA SER A 24 15.51 -37.17 -11.05
C SER A 24 16.89 -36.53 -11.00
N CYS A 25 17.70 -36.92 -10.00
CA CYS A 25 19.16 -36.78 -9.98
C CYS A 25 19.81 -37.35 -11.25
N SER A 26 19.85 -36.55 -12.29
CA SER A 26 20.73 -36.64 -13.44
C SER A 26 20.90 -35.20 -13.90
N PRO A 27 22.13 -34.74 -14.19
CA PRO A 27 22.32 -33.41 -14.71
C PRO A 27 21.44 -33.25 -15.95
N LEU A 28 20.51 -32.29 -15.90
CA LEU A 28 19.83 -31.81 -17.08
C LEU A 28 20.94 -31.38 -18.03
N LYS A 29 21.17 -32.16 -19.09
CA LYS A 29 22.06 -31.75 -20.17
C LYS A 29 21.34 -30.64 -20.91
N LEU A 30 21.54 -29.41 -20.48
CA LEU A 30 21.39 -28.24 -21.32
C LEU A 30 22.38 -28.43 -22.47
N GLU A 31 21.92 -29.03 -23.58
CA GLU A 31 22.78 -29.50 -24.68
C GLU A 31 23.56 -28.38 -25.40
N THR A 32 23.47 -27.13 -24.95
CA THR A 32 24.10 -25.99 -25.61
C THR A 32 25.28 -25.35 -24.88
N ARG A 33 25.59 -25.63 -23.60
CA ARG A 33 26.66 -24.88 -22.92
C ARG A 33 27.46 -25.70 -21.90
N GLY A 34 28.58 -26.27 -22.35
CA GLY A 34 29.57 -26.90 -21.48
C GLY A 34 30.56 -25.88 -20.93
N GLU A 35 30.37 -25.46 -19.68
CA GLU A 35 31.33 -24.85 -18.74
C GLU A 35 30.56 -24.59 -17.43
N ASP A 36 31.23 -24.51 -16.27
CA ASP A 36 30.53 -24.27 -14.99
C ASP A 36 29.92 -22.85 -14.98
N PHE A 37 28.59 -22.77 -15.19
CA PHE A 37 27.85 -21.52 -15.16
C PHE A 37 27.42 -21.19 -13.74
N TYR A 38 28.05 -20.17 -13.17
CA TYR A 38 27.66 -19.53 -11.92
C TYR A 38 27.19 -18.09 -12.22
N GLY A 39 25.94 -17.74 -11.90
CA GLY A 39 25.36 -16.41 -12.15
C GLY A 39 23.89 -16.40 -12.60
N ILE A 40 23.42 -15.27 -13.14
CA ILE A 40 22.12 -15.15 -13.81
C ILE A 40 22.38 -15.20 -15.32
N THR A 41 21.66 -16.06 -16.04
CA THR A 41 21.66 -16.07 -17.49
C THR A 41 20.32 -15.57 -18.01
N LEU A 42 20.34 -14.45 -18.72
CA LEU A 42 19.18 -13.85 -19.35
C LEU A 42 19.41 -13.79 -20.86
N ARG A 43 18.59 -14.51 -21.64
CA ARG A 43 18.74 -14.58 -23.11
C ARG A 43 20.18 -14.77 -23.53
N ASP A 44 20.80 -15.82 -22.99
CA ASP A 44 22.19 -16.19 -23.28
C ASP A 44 23.28 -15.21 -22.79
N THR A 45 22.91 -14.12 -22.13
CA THR A 45 23.84 -13.16 -21.51
C THR A 45 24.07 -13.55 -20.05
N LYS A 46 25.34 -13.73 -19.67
CA LYS A 46 25.73 -14.08 -18.30
C LYS A 46 26.01 -12.83 -17.48
N GLU A 47 25.33 -12.72 -16.35
CA GLU A 47 25.44 -11.61 -15.42
C GLU A 47 25.75 -12.12 -14.00
N LYS A 48 26.41 -11.30 -13.18
CA LYS A 48 26.55 -11.60 -11.75
C LYS A 48 25.24 -11.31 -11.05
N PHE A 49 24.89 -12.13 -10.07
CA PHE A 49 23.77 -11.82 -9.19
C PHE A 49 23.98 -10.45 -8.53
N THR A 50 22.92 -9.64 -8.50
CA THR A 50 22.90 -8.38 -7.76
C THR A 50 21.79 -8.47 -6.72
N ILE A 51 22.16 -8.30 -5.45
CA ILE A 51 21.25 -8.54 -4.32
C ILE A 51 20.44 -7.28 -4.03
N PHE A 52 19.14 -7.46 -3.81
CA PHE A 52 18.31 -6.47 -3.14
C PHE A 52 18.60 -6.52 -1.64
N THR A 53 19.17 -5.45 -1.12
CA THR A 53 19.59 -5.37 0.28
C THR A 53 18.48 -4.96 1.24
N ASP A 54 17.33 -4.53 0.73
CA ASP A 54 16.23 -4.02 1.54
C ASP A 54 15.27 -5.14 1.98
N GLY A 55 15.02 -5.24 3.29
CA GLY A 55 13.99 -6.11 3.86
C GLY A 55 14.30 -7.61 3.89
N SER A 56 15.54 -8.02 3.62
CA SER A 56 15.98 -9.41 3.74
C SER A 56 16.30 -9.78 5.19
N ASP A 57 15.59 -10.79 5.71
CA ASP A 57 15.90 -11.47 6.98
C ASP A 57 17.00 -12.55 6.81
N ALA A 58 17.64 -12.64 5.63
CA ALA A 58 18.79 -13.52 5.43
C ALA A 58 20.03 -12.97 6.13
N THR A 59 20.81 -13.86 6.73
CA THR A 59 22.08 -13.53 7.40
C THR A 59 23.25 -14.19 6.68
N ASP A 60 24.48 -13.74 6.97
CA ASP A 60 25.72 -14.26 6.36
C ASP A 60 25.65 -14.37 4.84
N VAL A 61 25.11 -13.33 4.19
CA VAL A 61 25.01 -13.25 2.74
C VAL A 61 26.41 -13.02 2.16
N VAL A 62 26.91 -13.99 1.40
CA VAL A 62 28.24 -13.97 0.79
C VAL A 62 28.12 -14.23 -0.71
N GLN A 63 28.64 -13.32 -1.51
CA GLN A 63 28.84 -13.54 -2.95
C GLN A 63 30.28 -14.02 -3.19
N ALA A 64 30.43 -15.23 -3.73
CA ALA A 64 31.72 -15.82 -4.02
C ALA A 64 32.33 -15.25 -5.32
N GLU A 65 33.64 -15.50 -5.52
CA GLU A 65 34.36 -15.04 -6.73
C GLU A 65 33.79 -15.64 -8.02
N ASP A 66 33.33 -16.89 -7.96
CA ASP A 66 32.69 -17.59 -9.06
C ASP A 66 31.32 -16.99 -9.43
N GLY A 67 30.76 -16.15 -8.57
CA GLY A 67 29.49 -15.48 -8.77
C GLY A 67 28.34 -16.09 -8.00
N SER A 68 28.48 -17.28 -7.39
CA SER A 68 27.46 -17.90 -6.55
C SER A 68 27.17 -17.06 -5.29
N ILE A 69 25.95 -17.20 -4.75
CA ILE A 69 25.54 -16.52 -3.50
C ILE A 69 25.16 -17.55 -2.47
N SER A 70 25.74 -17.45 -1.27
CA SER A 70 25.30 -18.22 -0.11
C SER A 70 24.70 -17.33 0.98
N TRP A 71 23.73 -17.86 1.72
CA TRP A 71 23.13 -17.20 2.88
C TRP A 71 22.61 -18.21 3.91
N ILE A 72 22.33 -17.71 5.12
CA ILE A 72 21.60 -18.42 6.16
C ILE A 72 20.15 -17.94 6.18
N ALA A 73 19.23 -18.83 5.85
CA ALA A 73 17.80 -18.65 6.01
C ALA A 73 17.38 -19.10 7.41
N THR A 74 16.61 -18.27 8.11
CA THR A 74 16.12 -18.58 9.47
C THR A 74 14.59 -18.65 9.49
N SER A 75 14.04 -19.69 10.11
CA SER A 75 12.62 -19.89 10.37
C SER A 75 12.07 -18.81 11.30
N LYS A 76 10.90 -18.26 10.96
CA LYS A 76 10.24 -17.17 11.69
C LYS A 76 8.73 -17.21 11.43
N GLY A 77 8.11 -18.37 11.66
CA GLY A 77 6.66 -18.53 11.63
C GLY A 77 6.03 -18.38 10.24
N GLY A 78 6.69 -18.85 9.18
CA GLY A 78 6.19 -18.78 7.80
C GLY A 78 6.88 -17.73 6.93
N ALA A 79 7.81 -16.95 7.51
CA ALA A 79 8.54 -15.90 6.81
C ALA A 79 9.93 -16.32 6.32
N GLY A 80 10.30 -17.60 6.50
CA GLY A 80 11.63 -18.21 6.33
C GLY A 80 12.58 -17.41 5.44
N GLY A 81 13.69 -16.96 6.04
CA GLY A 81 14.61 -16.00 5.42
C GLY A 81 15.01 -16.33 3.97
N GLY A 82 15.33 -15.31 3.19
CA GLY A 82 15.63 -15.47 1.78
C GLY A 82 16.31 -14.24 1.19
N VAL A 83 16.90 -14.41 0.01
CA VAL A 83 17.53 -13.32 -0.74
C VAL A 83 16.65 -12.93 -1.91
N SER A 84 16.59 -11.63 -2.16
CA SER A 84 15.99 -11.06 -3.37
C SER A 84 17.10 -10.60 -4.30
N LEU A 85 16.93 -10.83 -5.59
CA LEU A 85 17.94 -10.65 -6.63
C LEU A 85 17.33 -9.86 -7.80
N TYR A 86 18.07 -8.89 -8.34
CA TYR A 86 17.67 -8.24 -9.59
C TYR A 86 17.76 -9.23 -10.74
N ALA A 87 16.80 -9.15 -11.67
CA ALA A 87 16.80 -9.99 -12.87
C ALA A 87 17.96 -9.62 -13.81
N ARG A 88 18.34 -8.34 -13.81
CA ARG A 88 19.54 -7.80 -14.47
C ARG A 88 20.46 -7.13 -13.46
N SER A 89 21.76 -7.27 -13.64
CA SER A 89 22.80 -6.56 -12.86
C SER A 89 22.74 -5.04 -13.06
N THR A 90 22.21 -4.57 -14.20
CA THR A 90 21.90 -3.16 -14.46
C THR A 90 20.72 -2.65 -13.65
N LYS A 91 20.00 -3.53 -12.94
CA LYS A 91 18.75 -3.24 -12.20
C LYS A 91 17.61 -2.76 -13.11
N GLU A 92 17.72 -3.04 -14.40
CA GLU A 92 16.67 -2.79 -15.37
C GLU A 92 15.64 -3.93 -15.33
N GLU A 93 14.41 -3.59 -15.69
CA GLU A 93 13.28 -4.51 -15.68
C GLU A 93 13.28 -5.42 -16.91
N ILE A 94 12.67 -6.59 -16.78
CA ILE A 94 12.44 -7.54 -17.88
C ILE A 94 10.96 -7.85 -18.00
N ASN A 95 10.48 -8.12 -19.22
CA ASN A 95 9.12 -8.58 -19.42
C ASN A 95 9.09 -10.11 -19.18
N ILE A 96 8.47 -10.56 -18.08
CA ILE A 96 8.49 -11.98 -17.74
C ILE A 96 7.63 -12.82 -18.69
N GLY A 97 6.65 -12.19 -19.35
CA GLY A 97 5.84 -12.79 -20.42
C GLY A 97 6.64 -13.25 -21.62
N ASN A 98 7.86 -12.73 -21.81
CA ASN A 98 8.77 -13.19 -22.86
C ASN A 98 9.39 -14.56 -22.58
N TYR A 99 9.29 -15.10 -21.37
CA TYR A 99 10.00 -16.31 -20.94
C TYR A 99 9.05 -17.49 -20.78
N GLU A 100 9.50 -18.69 -21.15
CA GLU A 100 8.74 -19.94 -21.03
C GLU A 100 9.06 -20.72 -19.75
N SER A 101 10.27 -20.54 -19.21
CA SER A 101 10.69 -21.20 -17.97
C SER A 101 11.91 -20.54 -17.34
N VAL A 102 12.15 -20.88 -16.08
CA VAL A 102 13.36 -20.52 -15.33
C VAL A 102 13.98 -21.79 -14.76
N ASP A 103 15.25 -22.01 -15.05
CA ASP A 103 16.05 -23.02 -14.36
C ASP A 103 16.70 -22.44 -13.11
N LEU A 104 16.65 -23.19 -12.02
CA LEU A 104 17.31 -22.87 -10.75
C LEU A 104 18.26 -23.99 -10.36
N GLU A 105 19.48 -23.64 -9.97
CA GLU A 105 20.44 -24.57 -9.36
C GLU A 105 20.89 -24.05 -7.99
N LEU A 106 20.62 -24.81 -6.93
CA LEU A 106 21.04 -24.48 -5.57
C LEU A 106 21.57 -25.68 -4.80
N ASP A 107 22.47 -25.43 -3.87
CA ASP A 107 22.82 -26.36 -2.79
C ASP A 107 22.18 -25.90 -1.49
N TYR A 108 21.85 -26.86 -0.62
CA TYR A 108 21.28 -26.56 0.68
C TYR A 108 21.71 -27.58 1.73
N SER A 109 21.84 -27.11 2.97
CA SER A 109 22.14 -27.96 4.12
C SER A 109 21.59 -27.37 5.41
N THR A 110 21.05 -28.21 6.28
CA THR A 110 20.68 -27.78 7.63
C THR A 110 21.92 -27.32 8.40
N VAL A 111 21.76 -26.27 9.22
CA VAL A 111 22.83 -25.82 10.10
C VAL A 111 22.89 -26.74 11.31
N GLU A 112 24.09 -27.22 11.65
CA GLU A 112 24.30 -28.19 12.72
C GLU A 112 23.72 -27.69 14.07
N GLY A 113 22.86 -28.50 14.70
CA GLY A 113 22.22 -28.17 15.97
C GLY A 113 21.17 -27.04 15.90
N LYS A 114 20.79 -26.61 14.69
CA LYS A 114 19.83 -25.54 14.43
C LYS A 114 18.67 -26.01 13.55
N TRP A 115 18.36 -27.30 13.57
CA TRP A 115 17.22 -27.84 12.84
C TRP A 115 16.42 -28.74 13.76
N SER A 116 15.13 -28.46 13.85
CA SER A 116 14.23 -29.21 14.72
C SER A 116 14.10 -30.66 14.24
N ALA A 117 14.13 -31.61 15.19
CA ALA A 117 14.08 -33.03 14.89
C ALA A 117 12.74 -33.48 14.27
N GLU A 118 11.66 -32.74 14.55
CA GLU A 118 10.31 -32.99 14.03
C GLU A 118 10.04 -32.23 12.71
N ALA A 119 10.96 -31.36 12.27
CA ALA A 119 10.78 -30.60 11.05
C ALA A 119 10.89 -31.51 9.82
N GLN A 120 10.08 -31.20 8.81
CA GLN A 120 10.11 -31.86 7.51
C GLN A 120 11.40 -31.53 6.75
N THR A 121 11.65 -32.21 5.64
CA THR A 121 12.74 -31.82 4.73
C THR A 121 12.54 -30.37 4.26
N PRO A 122 13.61 -29.62 3.96
CA PRO A 122 13.49 -28.23 3.51
C PRO A 122 12.61 -28.09 2.26
N GLY A 123 11.87 -26.99 2.19
CA GLY A 123 11.17 -26.55 0.99
C GLY A 123 11.57 -25.11 0.67
N PHE A 124 11.31 -24.69 -0.56
CA PHE A 124 11.65 -23.35 -1.03
C PHE A 124 10.51 -22.72 -1.80
N VAL A 125 10.63 -21.41 -1.97
CA VAL A 125 9.68 -20.56 -2.65
C VAL A 125 10.42 -19.66 -3.62
N LEU A 126 10.05 -19.68 -4.90
CA LEU A 126 10.45 -18.63 -5.85
C LEU A 126 9.33 -17.58 -5.95
N ARG A 127 9.71 -16.31 -5.85
CA ARG A 127 8.83 -15.15 -6.09
C ARG A 127 9.37 -14.29 -7.20
N PHE A 128 8.51 -13.78 -8.07
CA PHE A 128 8.89 -12.70 -8.99
C PHE A 128 8.48 -11.35 -8.40
N LEU A 129 9.33 -10.36 -8.57
CA LEU A 129 9.20 -9.02 -8.01
C LEU A 129 8.85 -8.06 -9.15
N PRO A 130 7.56 -7.77 -9.41
CA PRO A 130 7.16 -6.70 -10.31
C PRO A 130 7.79 -5.35 -9.93
N TRP A 131 7.79 -4.43 -10.88
CA TRP A 131 8.38 -3.09 -10.77
C TRP A 131 7.86 -2.28 -9.57
N ASP A 132 6.65 -2.57 -9.13
CA ASP A 132 5.95 -1.92 -8.04
C ASP A 132 5.97 -2.73 -6.73
N SER A 133 6.73 -3.82 -6.67
CA SER A 133 6.91 -4.61 -5.45
C SER A 133 7.59 -3.80 -4.35
N THR A 134 6.98 -3.81 -3.18
CA THR A 134 7.46 -3.08 -2.00
C THR A 134 8.02 -4.07 -0.98
N GLY A 135 9.30 -4.41 -1.14
CA GLY A 135 10.00 -5.38 -0.29
C GLY A 135 9.60 -6.86 -0.55
N ILE A 136 10.18 -7.77 0.24
CA ILE A 136 10.09 -9.25 0.09
C ILE A 136 8.64 -9.81 0.14
N PHE A 137 7.66 -8.97 0.51
CA PHE A 137 6.25 -9.34 0.64
C PHE A 137 5.31 -8.64 -0.36
N GLY A 138 5.83 -7.74 -1.21
CA GLY A 138 5.03 -7.02 -2.22
C GLY A 138 5.04 -7.64 -3.63
N GLY A 139 5.54 -8.86 -3.78
CA GLY A 139 5.49 -9.63 -5.04
C GLY A 139 4.30 -10.59 -5.07
N TYR A 140 3.84 -10.95 -6.27
CA TYR A 140 2.68 -11.81 -6.49
C TYR A 140 2.77 -13.12 -5.67
N GLU A 141 1.67 -13.48 -5.02
CA GLU A 141 1.55 -14.61 -4.08
C GLU A 141 1.27 -15.97 -4.75
N ASP A 142 1.24 -16.04 -6.09
CA ASP A 142 1.30 -17.34 -6.76
C ASP A 142 2.75 -17.80 -6.81
N LEU A 143 3.07 -18.55 -5.78
CA LEU A 143 4.36 -19.13 -5.48
C LEU A 143 4.52 -20.42 -6.27
N GLU A 144 5.69 -20.64 -6.86
CA GLU A 144 6.11 -22.03 -7.03
C GLU A 144 6.80 -22.48 -5.74
N TYR A 145 6.09 -23.32 -5.00
CA TYR A 145 6.68 -24.09 -3.92
C TYR A 145 7.32 -25.33 -4.49
N PHE A 146 8.54 -25.61 -4.04
CA PHE A 146 9.20 -26.85 -4.38
C PHE A 146 9.85 -27.47 -3.15
N GLU A 147 9.63 -28.77 -3.04
CA GLU A 147 10.01 -29.58 -1.90
C GLU A 147 11.28 -30.36 -2.19
N THR A 148 12.03 -30.66 -1.14
CA THR A 148 13.22 -31.49 -1.27
C THR A 148 13.02 -32.86 -0.66
N ASP A 149 13.69 -33.87 -1.23
CA ASP A 149 13.58 -35.26 -0.78
C ASP A 149 14.54 -35.59 0.38
N SER A 150 15.39 -34.66 0.80
CA SER A 150 16.42 -34.89 1.81
C SER A 150 16.77 -33.62 2.57
N MET A 151 17.35 -33.76 3.77
CA MET A 151 17.73 -32.62 4.62
C MET A 151 18.88 -31.78 4.05
N ASN A 152 19.73 -32.36 3.21
CA ASN A 152 20.89 -31.71 2.62
C ASN A 152 21.07 -32.23 1.20
N GLY A 153 21.35 -31.34 0.24
CA GLY A 153 21.51 -31.77 -1.13
C GLY A 153 21.80 -30.66 -2.13
N CYS A 154 21.76 -31.06 -3.40
CA CYS A 154 21.79 -30.19 -4.55
C CYS A 154 20.45 -30.32 -5.27
N LEU A 155 19.92 -29.22 -5.75
CA LEU A 155 18.61 -29.11 -6.35
C LEU A 155 18.74 -28.38 -7.69
N LYS A 156 18.24 -29.03 -8.75
CA LYS A 156 18.10 -28.45 -10.10
C LYS A 156 16.65 -28.54 -10.51
N ILE A 157 16.01 -27.42 -10.79
CA ILE A 157 14.58 -27.36 -11.10
C ILE A 157 14.36 -26.53 -12.36
N ASN A 158 13.50 -27.03 -13.27
CA ASN A 158 12.91 -26.23 -14.34
C ASN A 158 11.51 -25.80 -13.91
N LEU A 159 11.31 -24.49 -13.78
CA LEU A 159 10.03 -23.87 -13.42
C LEU A 159 9.37 -23.33 -14.67
N LYS A 160 8.21 -23.88 -15.06
CA LYS A 160 7.46 -23.37 -16.22
C LYS A 160 6.82 -22.03 -15.87
N ILE A 161 6.91 -21.08 -16.79
CA ILE A 161 6.15 -19.83 -16.74
C ILE A 161 4.87 -20.06 -17.56
N PRO A 162 3.70 -20.10 -16.92
CA PRO A 162 2.43 -20.27 -17.62
C PRO A 162 2.19 -19.20 -18.68
N SER A 163 1.42 -19.52 -19.72
CA SER A 163 1.12 -18.55 -20.78
C SER A 163 0.33 -17.35 -20.28
N ASP A 164 -0.47 -17.52 -19.22
CA ASP A 164 -1.28 -16.50 -18.55
C ASP A 164 -0.52 -15.79 -17.41
N PHE A 165 0.78 -16.06 -17.23
CA PHE A 165 1.55 -15.49 -16.11
C PHE A 165 1.65 -13.96 -16.16
N SER A 166 1.76 -13.38 -17.36
CA SER A 166 1.68 -11.92 -17.53
C SER A 166 0.35 -11.36 -17.04
N ASP A 167 -0.77 -12.02 -17.38
CA ASP A 167 -2.11 -11.56 -16.99
C ASP A 167 -2.25 -11.59 -15.46
N LYS A 168 -1.69 -12.62 -14.82
CA LYS A 168 -1.63 -12.76 -13.36
C LYS A 168 -0.82 -11.64 -12.69
N ILE A 169 0.32 -11.28 -13.25
CA ILE A 169 1.09 -10.13 -12.74
C ILE A 169 0.30 -8.84 -12.95
N ILE A 170 -0.31 -8.64 -14.12
CA ILE A 170 -1.10 -7.43 -14.42
C ILE A 170 -2.34 -7.27 -13.52
N GLN A 171 -2.84 -8.34 -12.89
CA GLN A 171 -3.91 -8.23 -11.88
C GLN A 171 -3.43 -7.54 -10.59
N SER A 172 -2.14 -7.66 -10.26
CA SER A 172 -1.57 -7.17 -8.99
C SER A 172 -0.51 -6.08 -9.17
N SER A 173 -0.04 -5.85 -10.40
CA SER A 173 0.91 -4.83 -10.85
C SER A 173 0.35 -4.14 -12.08
N ASP A 174 0.78 -2.92 -12.36
CA ASP A 174 0.27 -2.20 -13.54
C ASP A 174 0.79 -2.78 -14.87
N TYR A 175 1.86 -3.58 -14.81
CA TYR A 175 2.56 -4.13 -15.98
C TYR A 175 3.15 -5.50 -15.65
N ASP A 176 3.41 -6.31 -16.69
CA ASP A 176 4.07 -7.62 -16.61
C ASP A 176 5.61 -7.54 -16.56
N SER A 177 6.14 -6.35 -16.23
CA SER A 177 7.57 -6.12 -16.07
C SER A 177 8.00 -6.44 -14.64
N ILE A 178 9.07 -7.22 -14.51
CA ILE A 178 9.67 -7.58 -13.23
C ILE A 178 11.06 -6.96 -13.08
N LEU A 179 11.36 -6.50 -11.88
CA LEU A 179 12.66 -5.97 -11.50
C LEU A 179 13.61 -7.09 -11.04
N GLY A 180 13.04 -8.17 -10.50
CA GLY A 180 13.81 -9.26 -9.94
C GLY A 180 13.00 -10.46 -9.48
N PHE A 181 13.62 -11.30 -8.67
CA PHE A 181 13.01 -12.47 -8.07
C PHE A 181 13.59 -12.74 -6.68
N ALA A 182 12.88 -13.47 -5.84
CA ALA A 182 13.34 -13.85 -4.50
C ALA A 182 13.30 -15.37 -4.33
N ILE A 183 14.30 -15.92 -3.64
CA ILE A 183 14.32 -17.32 -3.23
C ILE A 183 14.27 -17.36 -1.71
N LYS A 184 13.22 -17.98 -1.18
CA LYS A 184 12.97 -18.06 0.26
C LYS A 184 12.92 -19.51 0.74
N PHE A 185 13.33 -19.71 1.98
CA PHE A 185 13.04 -20.93 2.71
C PHE A 185 11.54 -20.98 3.05
N ASN A 186 10.89 -22.09 2.72
CA ASN A 186 9.51 -22.36 3.14
C ASN A 186 9.53 -23.00 4.53
N ASP A 187 9.24 -22.26 5.59
CA ASP A 187 9.10 -22.76 6.97
C ASP A 187 7.62 -22.93 7.40
N TYR A 188 6.67 -22.62 6.52
CA TYR A 188 5.25 -22.60 6.85
C TYR A 188 4.68 -24.02 7.03
N LEU A 189 4.12 -24.30 8.21
CA LEU A 189 3.49 -25.58 8.59
C LEU A 189 4.42 -26.81 8.44
N ARG A 190 5.74 -26.61 8.58
CA ARG A 190 6.73 -27.68 8.40
C ARG A 190 7.27 -28.30 9.68
N GLY A 191 6.78 -27.87 10.85
CA GLY A 191 7.29 -28.34 12.15
C GLY A 191 8.63 -27.71 12.57
N ASN A 192 9.06 -26.64 11.88
CA ASN A 192 10.21 -25.86 12.29
C ASN A 192 9.92 -25.03 13.55
N GLU A 193 10.91 -24.90 14.43
CA GLU A 193 10.89 -23.91 15.50
C GLU A 193 11.39 -22.55 14.99
N ASN A 194 10.96 -21.46 15.64
CA ASN A 194 11.51 -20.14 15.35
C ASN A 194 13.01 -20.13 15.67
N GLY A 195 13.84 -19.78 14.69
CA GLY A 195 15.29 -19.85 14.81
C GLY A 195 15.94 -21.09 14.19
N ASP A 196 15.16 -22.03 13.62
CA ASP A 196 15.72 -23.09 12.78
C ASP A 196 16.45 -22.48 11.57
N GLN A 197 17.60 -23.03 11.18
CA GLN A 197 18.49 -22.47 10.18
C GLN A 197 18.84 -23.44 9.05
N LEU A 198 18.80 -22.89 7.84
CA LEU A 198 19.19 -23.56 6.59
C LEU A 198 20.26 -22.73 5.90
N LYS A 199 21.39 -23.35 5.57
CA LYS A 199 22.38 -22.74 4.68
C LYS A 199 21.98 -23.04 3.24
N VAL A 200 21.90 -22.01 2.42
CA VAL A 200 21.55 -22.10 1.00
C VAL A 200 22.68 -21.50 0.18
N THR A 201 22.98 -22.09 -0.97
CA THR A 201 23.92 -21.55 -1.96
C THR A 201 23.27 -21.61 -3.35
N LEU A 202 22.90 -20.45 -3.88
CA LEU A 202 22.42 -20.31 -5.25
C LEU A 202 23.61 -20.28 -6.20
N LYS A 203 23.63 -21.23 -7.14
CA LYS A 203 24.71 -21.37 -8.14
C LYS A 203 24.34 -20.70 -9.44
N ASP A 204 23.17 -21.03 -9.99
CA ASP A 204 22.76 -20.57 -11.31
C ASP A 204 21.25 -20.30 -11.37
N VAL A 205 20.89 -19.29 -12.15
CA VAL A 205 19.50 -19.00 -12.54
C VAL A 205 19.48 -18.70 -14.03
N THR A 206 18.78 -19.51 -14.81
CA THR A 206 18.72 -19.34 -16.27
C THR A 206 17.28 -19.13 -16.74
N PHE A 207 17.02 -17.97 -17.36
CA PHE A 207 15.73 -17.63 -17.94
C PHE A 207 15.68 -18.04 -19.41
N HIS A 208 14.71 -18.88 -19.77
CA HIS A 208 14.52 -19.40 -21.13
C HIS A 208 13.48 -18.56 -21.89
N PRO A 209 13.88 -17.76 -22.90
CA PRO A 209 12.94 -16.96 -23.67
C PRO A 209 12.08 -17.85 -24.58
N LYS A 210 10.82 -17.46 -24.77
CA LYS A 210 9.94 -18.06 -25.78
C LYS A 210 10.54 -17.84 -27.17
N GLU A 211 10.31 -18.78 -28.08
CA GLU A 211 10.75 -18.65 -29.47
C GLU A 211 10.20 -17.36 -30.10
N GLY A 212 11.10 -16.53 -30.64
CA GLY A 212 10.73 -15.26 -31.26
C GLY A 212 10.29 -14.15 -30.30
N ALA A 213 10.45 -14.33 -28.98
CA ALA A 213 10.13 -13.30 -28.00
C ALA A 213 10.89 -12.00 -28.27
N ALA A 214 10.18 -10.87 -28.26
CA ALA A 214 10.77 -9.55 -28.43
C ALA A 214 11.86 -9.29 -27.38
N GLU A 215 12.87 -8.48 -27.70
CA GLU A 215 13.85 -8.02 -26.71
C GLU A 215 13.15 -7.35 -25.52
N ASP A 216 13.71 -7.55 -24.33
CA ASP A 216 13.23 -6.84 -23.14
C ASP A 216 13.47 -5.34 -23.33
N LYS A 217 12.46 -4.54 -23.01
CA LYS A 217 12.57 -3.08 -23.02
C LYS A 217 12.48 -2.61 -21.59
N ALA A 218 13.27 -1.59 -21.26
CA ALA A 218 13.10 -0.87 -20.02
C ALA A 218 11.66 -0.37 -19.91
N PHE A 219 11.09 -0.51 -18.72
CA PHE A 219 9.76 -0.01 -18.45
C PHE A 219 9.68 1.50 -18.62
N ASP A 220 8.69 1.90 -19.42
CA ASP A 220 8.36 3.27 -19.75
C ASP A 220 6.87 3.49 -19.47
N ASP A 221 6.57 4.16 -18.36
CA ASP A 221 5.22 4.63 -18.02
C ASP A 221 4.84 5.93 -18.76
N GLY A 222 5.67 6.37 -19.70
CA GLY A 222 5.51 7.64 -20.42
C GLY A 222 5.91 8.86 -19.61
N LEU A 223 6.45 8.70 -18.39
CA LEU A 223 6.86 9.81 -17.54
C LEU A 223 8.36 10.07 -17.64
N ASN A 224 8.71 11.34 -17.80
CA ASN A 224 10.09 11.81 -17.58
C ASN A 224 10.32 12.20 -16.11
N ASP A 225 11.58 12.41 -15.72
CA ASP A 225 11.96 12.70 -14.34
C ASP A 225 11.29 13.95 -13.75
N SER A 226 10.97 14.95 -14.57
CA SER A 226 10.29 16.18 -14.10
C SER A 226 8.81 15.97 -13.77
N GLN A 227 8.23 14.84 -14.18
CA GLN A 227 6.86 14.44 -13.89
C GLN A 227 6.76 13.49 -12.70
N ARG A 228 7.88 13.15 -12.05
CA ARG A 228 7.92 12.26 -10.89
C ARG A 228 7.98 13.09 -9.62
N GLY A 229 7.11 12.77 -8.66
CA GLY A 229 7.21 13.28 -7.31
C GLY A 229 8.41 12.70 -6.56
N THR A 230 8.68 13.26 -5.39
CA THR A 230 9.78 12.84 -4.51
C THR A 230 9.21 12.21 -3.25
N VAL A 231 9.83 11.15 -2.75
CA VAL A 231 9.48 10.55 -1.45
C VAL A 231 10.58 10.85 -0.45
N LEU A 232 10.18 11.29 0.73
CA LEU A 232 11.04 11.62 1.86
C LEU A 232 10.77 10.68 3.02
N GLU A 233 11.84 10.22 3.64
CA GLU A 233 11.81 9.57 4.95
C GLU A 233 11.76 10.65 6.03
N VAL A 234 10.80 10.60 6.94
CA VAL A 234 10.70 11.59 8.03
C VAL A 234 10.53 10.90 9.38
N ASN A 235 11.05 11.56 10.41
CA ASN A 235 10.77 11.22 11.80
C ASN A 235 10.18 12.47 12.46
N TYR A 236 8.97 12.38 12.99
CA TYR A 236 8.30 13.52 13.63
C TYR A 236 8.12 13.30 15.14
N PRO A 237 8.29 14.34 15.97
CA PRO A 237 8.11 14.21 17.40
C PRO A 237 6.62 13.98 17.74
N THR A 238 6.37 13.06 18.67
CA THR A 238 5.03 12.69 19.14
C THR A 238 5.12 12.11 20.55
N ARG A 239 4.01 11.60 21.07
CA ARG A 239 3.92 10.98 22.39
C ARG A 239 2.95 9.80 22.41
N ASP A 240 2.99 9.06 23.51
CA ASP A 240 1.97 8.06 23.81
C ASP A 240 0.65 8.75 24.18
N TYR A 241 -0.34 8.64 23.30
CA TYR A 241 -1.68 9.23 23.51
C TYR A 241 -2.60 8.33 24.33
N THR A 242 -2.15 7.12 24.71
CA THR A 242 -2.84 6.30 25.72
C THR A 242 -2.49 6.74 27.15
N VAL A 243 -1.47 7.61 27.29
CA VAL A 243 -1.07 8.22 28.55
C VAL A 243 -1.63 9.65 28.65
N GLU A 244 -2.35 9.90 29.73
CA GLU A 244 -2.88 11.22 30.05
C GLU A 244 -1.75 12.25 30.18
N GLU A 245 -1.97 13.48 29.68
CA GLU A 245 -0.97 14.56 29.64
C GLU A 245 -0.29 14.79 31.01
N SER A 246 -1.06 14.74 32.09
CA SER A 246 -0.57 14.94 33.46
C SER A 246 0.36 13.84 33.98
N ALA A 247 0.39 12.68 33.33
CA ALA A 247 1.17 11.51 33.71
C ALA A 247 2.33 11.22 32.73
N LEU A 248 2.48 12.03 31.68
CA LEU A 248 3.55 11.86 30.69
C LEU A 248 4.93 11.95 31.34
N THR A 249 5.77 11.00 30.99
CA THR A 249 7.20 11.03 31.26
C THR A 249 7.99 11.23 29.97
N ASP A 250 9.31 11.40 30.08
CA ASP A 250 10.17 11.48 28.90
C ASP A 250 10.21 10.15 28.13
N GLU A 251 9.90 9.01 28.77
CA GLU A 251 9.81 7.70 28.12
C GLU A 251 8.57 7.56 27.22
N ASP A 252 7.56 8.41 27.43
CA ASP A 252 6.32 8.43 26.65
C ASP A 252 6.41 9.41 25.47
N LYS A 253 7.57 10.03 25.22
CA LYS A 253 7.84 10.92 24.09
C LYS A 253 8.87 10.29 23.17
N TYR A 254 8.63 10.35 21.87
CA TYR A 254 9.47 9.67 20.89
C TYR A 254 9.30 10.31 19.50
N GLU A 255 10.19 9.96 18.58
CA GLU A 255 10.03 10.33 17.17
C GLU A 255 9.47 9.16 16.38
N LYS A 256 8.43 9.40 15.58
CA LYS A 256 7.77 8.39 14.77
C LYS A 256 8.18 8.48 13.31
N HIS A 257 8.53 7.35 12.73
CA HIS A 257 8.82 7.23 11.31
C HIS A 257 7.54 7.36 10.46
N ALA A 258 7.64 8.07 9.33
CA ALA A 258 6.62 8.17 8.30
C ALA A 258 7.25 8.42 6.92
N TRP A 259 6.48 8.15 5.87
CA TRP A 259 6.86 8.50 4.49
C TRP A 259 6.05 9.69 4.00
N VAL A 260 6.73 10.68 3.41
CA VAL A 260 6.09 11.85 2.80
C VAL A 260 6.33 11.85 1.30
N TYR A 261 5.26 11.89 0.51
CA TYR A 261 5.32 12.13 -0.93
C TYR A 261 5.08 13.61 -1.24
N LEU A 262 5.96 14.19 -2.05
CA LEU A 262 5.88 15.53 -2.58
C LEU A 262 5.58 15.46 -4.09
N PRO A 263 4.58 16.20 -4.61
CA PRO A 263 4.22 16.13 -6.01
C PRO A 263 5.32 16.68 -6.92
N ALA A 264 5.33 16.25 -8.18
CA ALA A 264 6.29 16.72 -9.17
C ALA A 264 6.27 18.26 -9.30
N GLY A 265 7.46 18.86 -9.22
CA GLY A 265 7.64 20.32 -9.24
C GLY A 265 7.38 21.02 -7.90
N TYR A 266 7.26 20.30 -6.79
CA TYR A 266 7.25 20.91 -5.46
C TYR A 266 8.52 21.73 -5.22
N ASP A 267 8.34 22.98 -4.79
CA ASP A 267 9.42 23.88 -4.41
C ASP A 267 9.20 24.35 -2.96
N ALA A 268 10.17 24.04 -2.08
CA ALA A 268 10.10 24.40 -0.68
C ALA A 268 10.21 25.92 -0.46
N ASP A 269 10.83 26.66 -1.39
CA ASP A 269 11.02 28.10 -1.30
C ASP A 269 9.80 28.88 -1.83
N ASP A 270 8.98 28.28 -2.70
CA ASP A 270 7.74 28.87 -3.21
C ASP A 270 6.58 28.69 -2.22
N LYS A 271 6.45 29.63 -1.29
CA LYS A 271 5.38 29.64 -0.28
C LYS A 271 3.99 30.02 -0.80
N ASP A 272 3.89 30.51 -2.04
CA ASP A 272 2.60 30.84 -2.66
C ASP A 272 1.94 29.58 -3.25
N THR A 273 2.73 28.58 -3.63
CA THR A 273 2.22 27.28 -4.09
C THR A 273 2.02 26.32 -2.91
N THR A 274 0.76 26.19 -2.49
CA THR A 274 0.35 25.26 -1.42
C THR A 274 -0.44 24.07 -1.95
N TYR A 275 -0.35 22.94 -1.26
CA TYR A 275 -0.94 21.65 -1.66
C TYR A 275 -1.89 21.11 -0.58
N PRO A 276 -3.02 20.46 -0.95
CA PRO A 276 -3.79 19.66 -0.01
C PRO A 276 -2.94 18.56 0.65
N LEU A 277 -3.35 18.14 1.85
CA LEU A 277 -2.70 17.08 2.63
C LEU A 277 -3.55 15.81 2.61
N PHE A 278 -2.96 14.70 2.18
CA PHE A 278 -3.57 13.38 2.26
C PHE A 278 -2.84 12.51 3.29
N ILE A 279 -3.54 12.09 4.35
CA ILE A 279 -3.05 11.19 5.40
C ILE A 279 -3.49 9.76 5.08
N LEU A 280 -2.53 8.85 4.95
CA LEU A 280 -2.76 7.46 4.58
C LEU A 280 -2.32 6.51 5.70
N LEU A 281 -3.21 5.59 6.11
CA LEU A 281 -3.00 4.66 7.22
C LEU A 281 -3.00 3.19 6.80
N HIS A 282 -2.20 2.39 7.51
CA HIS A 282 -2.09 0.93 7.34
C HIS A 282 -3.12 0.16 8.21
N GLY A 283 -3.16 -1.17 8.05
CA GLY A 283 -4.03 -2.08 8.82
C GLY A 283 -3.42 -2.60 10.13
N GLY A 284 -4.12 -3.53 10.77
CA GLY A 284 -3.60 -4.24 11.94
C GLY A 284 -2.41 -5.15 11.56
N GLY A 285 -1.42 -5.28 12.44
CA GLY A 285 -0.20 -6.05 12.19
C GLY A 285 0.80 -5.38 11.25
N GLN A 286 0.50 -4.16 10.78
CA GLN A 286 1.26 -3.43 9.77
C GLN A 286 1.88 -2.14 10.34
N ASN A 287 2.60 -1.40 9.49
CA ASN A 287 3.18 -0.10 9.81
C ASN A 287 3.19 0.82 8.58
N GLU A 288 3.78 2.01 8.70
CA GLU A 288 3.86 3.03 7.64
C GLU A 288 4.55 2.54 6.35
N ASN A 289 5.39 1.49 6.42
CA ASN A 289 6.05 0.91 5.26
C ASN A 289 5.13 -0.04 4.46
N SER A 290 3.97 -0.42 5.00
CA SER A 290 3.12 -1.45 4.39
C SER A 290 2.46 -0.98 3.09
N TRP A 291 2.20 0.31 2.93
CA TRP A 291 1.81 0.89 1.64
C TRP A 291 2.95 0.93 0.62
N GLY A 292 4.18 0.66 1.09
CA GLY A 292 5.34 0.47 0.26
C GLY A 292 5.88 1.73 -0.42
N LEU A 293 5.42 2.88 0.04
CA LEU A 293 6.02 4.18 -0.28
C LEU A 293 7.43 4.23 0.31
N THR A 294 8.42 4.63 -0.48
CA THR A 294 9.80 4.75 -0.02
C THR A 294 10.62 5.69 -0.91
N ASN A 295 11.72 6.23 -0.40
CA ASN A 295 12.71 6.97 -1.17
C ASN A 295 13.69 6.06 -1.95
N LYS A 296 13.51 4.74 -1.85
CA LYS A 296 14.32 3.73 -2.55
C LYS A 296 13.64 3.24 -3.82
N GLY A 297 14.44 2.71 -4.74
CA GLY A 297 13.94 2.22 -6.04
C GLY A 297 13.14 3.29 -6.78
N ARG A 298 11.96 2.93 -7.30
CA ARG A 298 11.01 3.87 -7.91
C ARG A 298 9.94 4.38 -6.93
N GLY A 299 10.07 4.10 -5.64
CA GLY A 299 9.19 4.59 -4.57
C GLY A 299 7.82 3.92 -4.42
N GLY A 300 7.65 2.72 -4.99
CA GLY A 300 6.51 1.84 -4.77
C GLY A 300 5.27 2.14 -5.63
N LYS A 301 4.29 1.22 -5.58
CA LYS A 301 3.10 1.25 -6.43
C LYS A 301 2.30 2.55 -6.33
N ILE A 302 2.01 2.97 -5.10
CA ILE A 302 1.17 4.15 -4.87
C ILE A 302 1.83 5.45 -5.36
N LYS A 303 3.17 5.52 -5.37
CA LYS A 303 3.88 6.63 -6.01
C LYS A 303 3.65 6.65 -7.51
N GLY A 304 3.70 5.49 -8.17
CA GLY A 304 3.39 5.38 -9.60
C GLY A 304 1.97 5.84 -9.94
N PHE A 305 0.98 5.48 -9.12
CA PHE A 305 -0.40 5.96 -9.27
C PHE A 305 -0.48 7.50 -9.18
N MET A 306 0.15 8.07 -8.15
CA MET A 306 0.17 9.52 -7.95
C MET A 306 0.89 10.25 -9.10
N ASP A 307 2.09 9.80 -9.47
CA ASP A 307 2.90 10.40 -10.53
C ASP A 307 2.13 10.42 -11.86
N ARG A 308 1.59 9.27 -12.30
CA ARG A 308 0.86 9.17 -13.58
C ARG A 308 -0.47 9.92 -13.54
N GLY A 309 -1.19 9.84 -12.43
CA GLY A 309 -2.44 10.56 -12.22
C GLY A 309 -2.24 12.08 -12.28
N MET A 310 -1.20 12.60 -11.62
CA MET A 310 -0.89 14.03 -11.59
C MET A 310 -0.31 14.51 -12.93
N ALA A 311 0.52 13.69 -13.59
CA ALA A 311 1.09 14.03 -14.89
C ALA A 311 0.03 14.08 -16.02
N SER A 312 -0.98 13.22 -15.95
CA SER A 312 -2.13 13.23 -16.89
C SER A 312 -3.17 14.32 -16.56
N GLY A 313 -3.10 14.92 -15.37
CA GLY A 313 -4.08 15.90 -14.89
C GLY A 313 -5.36 15.30 -14.34
N ASN A 314 -5.44 13.97 -14.21
CA ASN A 314 -6.61 13.28 -13.65
C ASN A 314 -6.64 13.35 -12.11
N VAL A 315 -5.47 13.41 -11.46
CA VAL A 315 -5.32 13.52 -10.01
C VAL A 315 -4.85 14.93 -9.65
N GLU A 316 -5.52 15.55 -8.67
CA GLU A 316 -5.10 16.84 -8.11
C GLU A 316 -3.73 16.71 -7.45
N LYS A 317 -2.86 17.72 -7.57
CA LYS A 317 -1.57 17.69 -6.88
C LYS A 317 -1.77 17.86 -5.37
N PHE A 318 -1.33 16.88 -4.59
CA PHE A 318 -1.36 16.91 -3.12
C PHE A 318 -0.02 16.42 -2.54
N ILE A 319 0.20 16.71 -1.26
CA ILE A 319 1.24 16.09 -0.43
C ILE A 319 0.60 14.94 0.33
N LEU A 320 1.26 13.78 0.37
CA LEU A 320 0.78 12.63 1.11
C LEU A 320 1.73 12.28 2.24
N ILE A 321 1.19 11.93 3.41
CA ILE A 321 1.93 11.28 4.49
C ILE A 321 1.35 9.88 4.72
N ALA A 322 2.17 8.84 4.52
CA ALA A 322 1.88 7.51 5.00
C ALA A 322 2.40 7.40 6.43
N ALA A 323 1.47 7.45 7.39
CA ALA A 323 1.77 7.49 8.82
C ALA A 323 1.46 6.14 9.48
N ASN A 324 2.07 5.92 10.65
CA ASN A 324 1.73 4.78 11.48
C ASN A 324 0.51 5.13 12.35
N GLY A 325 -0.55 4.33 12.28
CA GLY A 325 -1.83 4.62 12.94
C GLY A 325 -1.86 4.34 14.45
N VAL A 326 -0.79 3.80 15.03
CA VAL A 326 -0.74 3.40 16.46
C VAL A 326 -0.17 4.54 17.30
N ALA A 327 -1.01 5.32 18.00
CA ALA A 327 -0.60 6.47 18.81
C ALA A 327 -0.22 6.10 20.24
N SER A 328 0.63 5.08 20.40
CA SER A 328 1.19 4.64 21.69
C SER A 328 2.66 4.25 21.50
N LYS A 329 3.44 4.14 22.59
CA LYS A 329 4.86 3.75 22.52
C LYS A 329 5.12 2.35 21.94
N ASN A 330 4.07 1.56 21.75
CA ASN A 330 4.14 0.25 21.10
C ASN A 330 4.02 0.35 19.56
N TRP A 331 4.10 1.57 19.00
CA TRP A 331 4.26 1.78 17.57
C TRP A 331 5.60 1.23 17.04
N GLY A 332 5.72 1.02 15.72
CA GLY A 332 7.00 0.68 15.10
C GLY A 332 7.38 -0.81 15.15
N PRO A 333 8.54 -1.21 14.57
CA PRO A 333 8.77 -2.54 13.98
C PRO A 333 8.77 -3.73 14.97
N ASN A 334 8.71 -3.46 16.27
CA ASN A 334 8.69 -4.45 17.35
C ASN A 334 7.33 -4.55 18.07
N GLY A 335 6.39 -3.65 17.78
CA GLY A 335 5.00 -3.82 18.22
C GLY A 335 4.35 -4.90 17.38
N ALA A 336 3.50 -5.74 17.97
CA ALA A 336 2.76 -6.78 17.23
C ALA A 336 1.74 -6.20 16.21
N GLY A 337 1.71 -4.87 16.03
CA GLY A 337 0.72 -4.15 15.22
C GLY A 337 -0.72 -4.33 15.71
N GLY A 338 -0.91 -4.79 16.95
CA GLY A 338 -2.19 -5.12 17.56
C GLY A 338 -2.55 -4.26 18.79
N ASP A 339 -1.95 -3.08 18.93
CA ASP A 339 -2.26 -2.14 20.02
C ASP A 339 -3.51 -1.32 19.69
N PHE A 340 -4.67 -1.90 20.02
CA PHE A 340 -5.98 -1.28 19.78
C PHE A 340 -6.17 0.03 20.54
N ASP A 341 -5.59 0.16 21.74
CA ASP A 341 -5.68 1.40 22.52
C ASP A 341 -4.92 2.51 21.81
N GLY A 342 -3.72 2.21 21.29
CA GLY A 342 -2.94 3.12 20.45
C GLY A 342 -3.67 3.50 19.16
N PHE A 343 -4.30 2.57 18.46
CA PHE A 343 -5.11 2.91 17.28
C PHE A 343 -6.28 3.84 17.61
N ASN A 344 -6.97 3.62 18.73
CA ASN A 344 -8.10 4.45 19.17
C ASN A 344 -7.67 5.85 19.63
N ALA A 345 -6.43 5.99 20.12
CA ALA A 345 -5.87 7.25 20.58
C ALA A 345 -5.34 8.15 19.44
N PHE A 346 -5.36 7.67 18.19
CA PHE A 346 -4.77 8.35 17.03
C PHE A 346 -5.36 9.73 16.71
N GLU A 347 -6.58 10.03 17.18
CA GLU A 347 -7.14 11.39 17.10
C GLU A 347 -6.21 12.44 17.70
N GLY A 348 -5.61 12.14 18.85
CA GLY A 348 -4.72 13.05 19.55
C GLY A 348 -3.45 13.33 18.74
N GLU A 349 -2.82 12.28 18.23
CA GLU A 349 -1.61 12.37 17.41
C GLU A 349 -1.87 13.11 16.09
N LEU A 350 -3.00 12.82 15.45
CA LEU A 350 -3.44 13.46 14.22
C LEU A 350 -3.56 14.99 14.39
N ARG A 351 -4.28 15.42 15.44
CA ARG A 351 -4.61 16.83 15.69
C ARG A 351 -3.42 17.63 16.20
N ASN A 352 -2.64 17.05 17.10
CA ASN A 352 -1.64 17.80 17.86
C ASN A 352 -0.22 17.65 17.29
N ASP A 353 0.07 16.57 16.56
CA ASP A 353 1.42 16.30 16.07
C ASP A 353 1.48 16.23 14.54
N ILE A 354 0.76 15.31 13.89
CA ILE A 354 0.89 15.07 12.43
C ILE A 354 0.51 16.31 11.61
N ILE A 355 -0.71 16.82 11.77
CA ILE A 355 -1.16 17.97 10.96
C ILE A 355 -0.31 19.22 11.24
N PRO A 356 -0.02 19.58 12.51
CA PRO A 356 0.87 20.70 12.81
C PRO A 356 2.29 20.52 12.24
N TYR A 357 2.87 19.32 12.36
CA TYR A 357 4.18 19.01 11.76
C TYR A 357 4.14 19.21 10.25
N MET A 358 3.14 18.65 9.56
CA MET A 358 3.03 18.78 8.10
C MET A 358 2.92 20.25 7.67
N LYS A 359 2.12 21.06 8.38
CA LYS A 359 1.99 22.51 8.10
C LYS A 359 3.26 23.31 8.39
N ALA A 360 4.03 22.92 9.41
CA ALA A 360 5.26 23.62 9.77
C ALA A 360 6.42 23.32 8.80
N HIS A 361 6.43 22.12 8.21
CA HIS A 361 7.54 21.62 7.39
C HIS A 361 7.28 21.67 5.88
N TYR A 362 6.02 21.74 5.45
CA TYR A 362 5.63 21.72 4.04
C TYR A 362 4.59 22.79 3.71
N ASN A 363 4.50 23.18 2.43
CA ASN A 363 3.51 24.13 1.93
C ASN A 363 2.12 23.49 1.86
N ILE A 364 1.50 23.28 3.02
CA ILE A 364 0.16 22.71 3.15
C ILE A 364 -0.90 23.80 2.99
N LYS A 365 -1.91 23.51 2.19
CA LYS A 365 -3.05 24.39 1.97
C LYS A 365 -3.97 24.37 3.18
N GLU A 366 -4.34 25.56 3.65
CA GLU A 366 -5.16 25.72 4.85
C GLU A 366 -6.62 25.32 4.65
N GLY A 367 -7.29 24.97 5.75
CA GLY A 367 -8.72 24.65 5.80
C GLY A 367 -9.03 23.15 5.62
N ARG A 368 -10.11 22.72 6.27
CA ARG A 368 -10.56 21.31 6.31
C ARG A 368 -10.77 20.68 4.93
N ASP A 369 -11.21 21.49 3.97
CA ASP A 369 -11.53 21.02 2.63
C ASP A 369 -10.27 20.63 1.82
N ASN A 370 -9.08 20.89 2.38
CA ASN A 370 -7.79 20.52 1.81
C ASN A 370 -7.07 19.43 2.64
N ILE A 371 -7.77 18.75 3.56
CA ILE A 371 -7.23 17.61 4.31
C ILE A 371 -8.08 16.38 4.07
N ALA A 372 -7.43 15.28 3.68
CA ALA A 372 -8.02 13.97 3.44
C ALA A 372 -7.39 12.92 4.36
N MET A 373 -8.16 11.89 4.69
CA MET A 373 -7.71 10.73 5.43
C MET A 373 -8.24 9.46 4.77
N ALA A 374 -7.40 8.44 4.61
CA ALA A 374 -7.85 7.13 4.18
C ALA A 374 -6.98 6.03 4.79
N GLY A 375 -7.46 4.80 4.74
CA GLY A 375 -6.63 3.67 5.14
C GLY A 375 -7.24 2.32 4.81
N LEU A 376 -6.41 1.29 5.00
CA LEU A 376 -6.79 -0.10 4.78
C LEU A 376 -7.14 -0.79 6.11
N SER A 377 -8.11 -1.70 6.11
CA SER A 377 -8.51 -2.51 7.28
C SER A 377 -8.69 -1.65 8.54
N MET A 378 -7.88 -1.85 9.59
CA MET A 378 -7.84 -1.01 10.81
C MET A 378 -7.68 0.49 10.50
N GLY A 379 -6.82 0.87 9.55
CA GLY A 379 -6.67 2.25 9.11
C GLY A 379 -7.90 2.80 8.38
N GLY A 380 -8.67 1.94 7.70
CA GLY A 380 -9.97 2.30 7.13
C GLY A 380 -11.02 2.54 8.21
N ILE A 381 -11.01 1.70 9.27
CA ILE A 381 -11.81 1.93 10.48
C ILE A 381 -11.43 3.27 11.11
N GLN A 382 -10.14 3.57 11.29
CA GLN A 382 -9.70 4.88 11.80
C GLN A 382 -10.15 6.05 10.90
N SER A 383 -10.12 5.89 9.58
CA SER A 383 -10.62 6.91 8.66
C SER A 383 -12.10 7.24 8.89
N PHE A 384 -12.91 6.24 9.26
CA PHE A 384 -14.33 6.46 9.56
C PHE A 384 -14.54 6.92 11.00
N ASP A 385 -13.96 6.26 12.00
CA ASP A 385 -14.28 6.51 13.41
C ASP A 385 -13.67 7.81 13.91
N ILE A 386 -12.42 8.04 13.50
CA ILE A 386 -11.62 9.18 13.94
C ILE A 386 -11.77 10.29 12.91
N GLY A 387 -11.52 9.99 11.63
CA GLY A 387 -11.62 10.96 10.55
C GLY A 387 -13.04 11.54 10.46
N LEU A 388 -13.98 10.72 10.00
CA LEU A 388 -15.36 11.15 9.81
C LEU A 388 -16.07 11.38 11.15
N GLY A 389 -15.89 10.48 12.12
CA GLY A 389 -16.63 10.46 13.38
C GLY A 389 -16.20 11.49 14.43
N LYS A 390 -14.99 12.04 14.31
CA LYS A 390 -14.41 12.95 15.32
C LYS A 390 -13.58 14.10 14.75
N CYS A 391 -13.22 14.11 13.47
CA CYS A 391 -12.31 15.11 12.88
C CYS A 391 -12.92 15.88 11.70
N LEU A 392 -14.24 15.87 11.53
CA LEU A 392 -14.90 16.56 10.42
C LEU A 392 -14.70 18.09 10.45
N ASP A 393 -14.33 18.67 11.59
CA ASP A 393 -13.92 20.08 11.76
C ASP A 393 -12.58 20.43 11.10
N ILE A 394 -11.70 19.45 10.89
CA ILE A 394 -10.35 19.65 10.33
C ILE A 394 -10.09 18.92 9.02
N MET A 395 -10.99 18.05 8.56
CA MET A 395 -10.90 17.34 7.28
C MET A 395 -12.28 17.04 6.70
N SER A 396 -12.35 16.73 5.40
CA SER A 396 -13.64 16.54 4.70
C SER A 396 -13.65 15.43 3.64
N HIS A 397 -12.54 14.71 3.46
CA HIS A 397 -12.41 13.68 2.43
C HIS A 397 -11.93 12.38 3.07
N PHE A 398 -12.68 11.29 2.88
CA PHE A 398 -12.45 10.03 3.58
C PHE A 398 -12.42 8.83 2.63
N GLY A 399 -11.56 7.86 2.91
CA GLY A 399 -11.47 6.60 2.16
C GLY A 399 -11.29 5.39 3.07
N GLY A 400 -12.09 4.34 2.90
CA GLY A 400 -11.93 3.08 3.61
C GLY A 400 -11.76 1.90 2.66
N PHE A 401 -10.63 1.21 2.77
CA PHE A 401 -10.30 0.05 1.95
C PHE A 401 -10.35 -1.22 2.82
N SER A 402 -11.41 -2.01 2.74
CA SER A 402 -11.71 -3.12 3.67
C SER A 402 -11.74 -2.73 5.16
N GLY A 403 -11.89 -1.44 5.50
CA GLY A 403 -12.23 -1.02 6.86
C GLY A 403 -13.73 -0.93 7.09
N ALA A 404 -14.32 -1.87 7.83
CA ALA A 404 -15.71 -1.75 8.31
C ALA A 404 -15.73 -1.50 9.80
N HIS A 405 -16.25 -0.34 10.20
CA HIS A 405 -16.45 -0.03 11.61
C HIS A 405 -17.71 -0.70 12.17
N LEU A 406 -18.79 -0.81 11.38
CA LEU A 406 -20.13 -1.19 11.87
C LEU A 406 -20.86 -2.06 10.85
N GLY A 407 -21.24 -3.26 11.26
CA GLY A 407 -22.14 -4.14 10.48
C GLY A 407 -23.60 -4.08 10.94
N ASP A 408 -23.87 -3.46 12.10
CA ASP A 408 -25.23 -3.32 12.62
C ASP A 408 -25.86 -1.98 12.17
N PRO A 409 -26.97 -2.00 11.41
CA PRO A 409 -27.62 -0.78 10.95
C PRO A 409 -28.06 0.18 12.06
N GLU A 410 -28.37 -0.31 13.27
CA GLU A 410 -28.77 0.56 14.37
C GLU A 410 -27.57 1.31 14.97
N GLU A 411 -26.43 0.65 15.14
CA GLU A 411 -25.18 1.32 15.54
C GLU A 411 -24.76 2.37 14.51
N GLN A 412 -24.92 2.08 13.22
CA GLN A 412 -24.62 3.02 12.15
C GLN A 412 -25.51 4.28 12.21
N LYS A 413 -26.81 4.14 12.47
CA LYS A 413 -27.71 5.29 12.66
C LYS A 413 -27.32 6.14 13.87
N VAL A 414 -26.92 5.50 14.98
CA VAL A 414 -26.45 6.22 16.18
C VAL A 414 -25.17 7.00 15.86
N PHE A 415 -24.25 6.39 15.11
CA PHE A 415 -23.04 7.05 14.65
C PHE A 415 -23.34 8.27 13.75
N GLN A 416 -24.18 8.10 12.72
CA GLN A 416 -24.56 9.19 11.81
C GLN A 416 -25.23 10.35 12.55
N ALA A 417 -26.20 10.06 13.41
CA ALA A 417 -26.88 11.08 14.22
C ALA A 417 -25.93 11.83 15.16
N LYS A 418 -24.90 11.14 15.68
CA LYS A 418 -23.85 11.78 16.48
C LYS A 418 -23.01 12.72 15.63
N VAL A 419 -22.56 12.28 14.45
CA VAL A 419 -21.75 13.10 13.53
C VAL A 419 -22.51 14.35 13.08
N GLU A 420 -23.78 14.20 12.68
CA GLU A 420 -24.63 15.32 12.27
C GLU A 420 -24.81 16.36 13.39
N LYS A 421 -24.89 15.88 14.64
CA LYS A 421 -25.01 16.75 15.81
C LYS A 421 -23.69 17.44 16.16
N ASP A 422 -22.60 16.68 16.20
CA ASP A 422 -21.29 17.19 16.65
C ASP A 422 -20.66 18.13 15.61
N PHE A 423 -21.02 17.97 14.33
CA PHE A 423 -20.47 18.72 13.20
C PHE A 423 -21.55 19.40 12.35
N GLU A 424 -22.59 19.95 13.01
CA GLU A 424 -23.70 20.64 12.35
C GLU A 424 -23.20 21.69 11.34
N GLY A 425 -23.66 21.58 10.10
CA GLY A 425 -23.31 22.49 9.01
C GLY A 425 -22.01 22.19 8.26
N LEU A 426 -21.29 21.12 8.61
CA LEU A 426 -20.12 20.66 7.86
C LEU A 426 -20.49 19.52 6.91
N THR A 427 -20.00 19.59 5.67
CA THR A 427 -20.25 18.56 4.64
C THR A 427 -19.07 17.61 4.49
N ILE A 428 -19.34 16.34 4.24
CA ILE A 428 -18.35 15.36 3.78
C ILE A 428 -18.26 15.49 2.26
N HIS A 429 -17.18 16.07 1.75
CA HIS A 429 -17.05 16.34 0.31
C HIS A 429 -16.86 15.07 -0.50
N ASN A 430 -16.01 14.16 -0.03
CA ASN A 430 -15.74 12.90 -0.70
C ASN A 430 -15.70 11.74 0.31
N LEU A 431 -16.43 10.67 0.03
CA LEU A 431 -16.32 9.40 0.73
C LEU A 431 -16.15 8.27 -0.31
N TYR A 432 -15.10 7.46 -0.13
CA TYR A 432 -14.86 6.27 -0.95
C TYR A 432 -14.77 5.01 -0.11
N ILE A 433 -15.37 3.92 -0.62
CA ILE A 433 -15.37 2.61 0.05
C ILE A 433 -15.07 1.49 -0.94
N THR A 434 -14.17 0.59 -0.58
CA THR A 434 -13.99 -0.66 -1.33
C THR A 434 -13.79 -1.87 -0.41
N TYR A 435 -14.16 -3.05 -0.90
CA TYR A 435 -13.88 -4.34 -0.29
C TYR A 435 -13.91 -5.44 -1.34
N GLY A 436 -13.31 -6.60 -1.02
CA GLY A 436 -13.36 -7.80 -1.84
C GLY A 436 -14.57 -8.69 -1.54
N THR A 437 -15.15 -9.36 -2.55
CA THR A 437 -16.32 -10.24 -2.33
C THR A 437 -16.01 -11.46 -1.45
N GLU A 438 -14.75 -11.90 -1.43
CA GLU A 438 -14.26 -13.02 -0.62
C GLU A 438 -13.55 -12.57 0.66
N ASP A 439 -13.58 -11.28 0.98
CA ASP A 439 -13.05 -10.74 2.22
C ASP A 439 -13.90 -11.19 3.41
N VAL A 440 -13.46 -12.26 4.09
CA VAL A 440 -14.18 -12.86 5.22
C VAL A 440 -14.33 -11.95 6.44
N LEU A 441 -13.54 -10.87 6.53
CA LEU A 441 -13.64 -9.88 7.61
C LEU A 441 -14.66 -8.77 7.28
N ALA A 442 -14.88 -8.52 5.99
CA ALA A 442 -15.68 -7.40 5.49
C ALA A 442 -17.04 -7.81 4.89
N LYS A 443 -17.14 -8.99 4.28
CA LYS A 443 -18.25 -9.34 3.36
C LYS A 443 -19.65 -9.26 3.96
N GLU A 444 -19.79 -9.47 5.27
CA GLU A 444 -21.09 -9.39 5.96
C GLU A 444 -21.42 -7.97 6.44
N THR A 445 -20.39 -7.17 6.74
CA THR A 445 -20.54 -5.84 7.38
C THR A 445 -20.54 -4.70 6.36
N PHE A 446 -19.89 -4.89 5.21
CA PHE A 446 -19.76 -3.85 4.18
C PHE A 446 -21.05 -3.54 3.43
N PRO A 447 -21.85 -4.50 2.95
CA PRO A 447 -23.05 -4.16 2.19
C PRO A 447 -24.02 -3.25 2.98
N PRO A 448 -24.35 -3.54 4.26
CA PRO A 448 -25.16 -2.63 5.07
C PRO A 448 -24.52 -1.24 5.28
N LEU A 449 -23.20 -1.18 5.45
CA LEU A 449 -22.46 0.08 5.62
C LEU A 449 -22.53 0.95 4.36
N VAL A 450 -22.34 0.34 3.19
CA VAL A 450 -22.42 1.01 1.89
C VAL A 450 -23.81 1.61 1.66
N GLU A 451 -24.88 0.85 1.92
CA GLU A 451 -26.24 1.37 1.81
C GLU A 451 -26.48 2.54 2.79
N ALA A 452 -26.02 2.41 4.04
CA ALA A 452 -26.19 3.48 5.03
C ALA A 452 -25.49 4.78 4.65
N TYR A 453 -24.32 4.71 4.00
CA TYR A 453 -23.61 5.90 3.52
C TYR A 453 -24.18 6.44 2.21
N ARG A 454 -24.71 5.59 1.34
CA ARG A 454 -25.39 6.05 0.12
C ARG A 454 -26.58 6.94 0.43
N ASP A 455 -27.29 6.65 1.52
CA ASP A 455 -28.46 7.39 1.98
C ASP A 455 -28.14 8.55 2.93
N TRP A 456 -26.85 8.85 3.18
CA TRP A 456 -26.47 9.89 4.14
C TRP A 456 -26.30 11.27 3.49
N ASP A 457 -27.27 12.16 3.71
CA ASP A 457 -27.32 13.52 3.14
C ASP A 457 -26.10 14.40 3.44
N LEU A 458 -25.29 14.06 4.44
CA LEU A 458 -24.06 14.78 4.78
C LEU A 458 -22.94 14.58 3.74
N ILE A 459 -23.05 13.55 2.88
CA ILE A 459 -22.04 13.19 1.89
C ILE A 459 -22.38 13.79 0.52
N GLU A 460 -21.50 14.63 0.00
CA GLU A 460 -21.67 15.29 -1.30
C GLU A 460 -21.32 14.37 -2.48
N ASN A 461 -20.27 13.57 -2.33
CA ASN A 461 -19.77 12.66 -3.35
C ASN A 461 -19.38 11.31 -2.74
N PHE A 462 -20.26 10.33 -2.90
CA PHE A 462 -20.05 8.96 -2.45
C PHE A 462 -19.72 8.07 -3.65
N ASN A 463 -18.58 7.39 -3.60
CA ASN A 463 -18.18 6.38 -4.56
C ASN A 463 -17.85 5.07 -3.84
N GLU A 464 -18.12 3.96 -4.52
CA GLU A 464 -17.88 2.62 -3.98
C GLU A 464 -17.39 1.69 -5.09
N TYR A 465 -16.60 0.68 -4.71
CA TYR A 465 -16.22 -0.40 -5.61
C TYR A 465 -16.16 -1.74 -4.87
N THR A 466 -16.83 -2.76 -5.39
CA THR A 466 -16.73 -4.12 -4.88
C THR A 466 -15.81 -4.92 -5.79
N PHE A 467 -14.66 -5.33 -5.26
CA PHE A 467 -13.66 -6.08 -6.00
C PHE A 467 -14.08 -7.56 -6.08
N ILE A 468 -14.47 -8.00 -7.27
CA ILE A 468 -14.91 -9.38 -7.50
C ILE A 468 -13.75 -10.35 -7.29
N ASP A 469 -14.00 -11.43 -6.55
CA ASP A 469 -13.03 -12.44 -6.12
C ASP A 469 -11.89 -11.90 -5.22
N GLY A 470 -11.94 -10.63 -4.85
CA GLY A 470 -10.95 -10.00 -3.98
C GLY A 470 -11.07 -10.49 -2.53
N THR A 471 -9.93 -10.60 -1.84
CA THR A 471 -9.88 -10.98 -0.42
C THR A 471 -9.48 -9.80 0.47
N HIS A 472 -9.03 -10.05 1.70
CA HIS A 472 -8.57 -9.01 2.63
C HIS A 472 -7.08 -8.68 2.38
N ASP A 473 -6.78 -8.18 1.19
CA ASP A 473 -5.40 -8.09 0.68
C ASP A 473 -5.10 -6.81 -0.12
N PHE A 474 -3.81 -6.64 -0.45
CA PHE A 474 -3.28 -5.46 -1.12
C PHE A 474 -3.83 -5.18 -2.53
N PRO A 475 -4.15 -6.16 -3.39
CA PRO A 475 -4.84 -5.90 -4.65
C PRO A 475 -6.09 -5.03 -4.50
N VAL A 476 -6.95 -5.35 -3.52
CA VAL A 476 -8.15 -4.55 -3.21
C VAL A 476 -7.76 -3.15 -2.72
N TRP A 477 -6.78 -3.04 -1.82
CA TRP A 477 -6.38 -1.76 -1.22
C TRP A 477 -5.66 -0.82 -2.19
N TYR A 478 -4.84 -1.36 -3.09
CA TYR A 478 -4.20 -0.58 -4.16
C TYR A 478 -5.22 -0.08 -5.17
N ASN A 479 -6.21 -0.90 -5.53
CA ASN A 479 -7.32 -0.43 -6.35
C ASN A 479 -8.10 0.69 -5.64
N GLY A 480 -8.44 0.51 -4.37
CA GLY A 480 -9.12 1.54 -3.57
C GLY A 480 -8.33 2.85 -3.46
N PHE A 481 -7.02 2.78 -3.22
CA PHE A 481 -6.16 3.95 -3.22
C PHE A 481 -6.17 4.65 -4.58
N ASN A 482 -5.98 3.89 -5.66
CA ASN A 482 -5.94 4.43 -7.02
C ASN A 482 -7.26 5.11 -7.41
N ASP A 483 -8.40 4.53 -7.05
CA ASP A 483 -9.72 5.14 -7.30
C ASP A 483 -9.93 6.41 -6.47
N PHE A 484 -9.58 6.36 -5.18
CA PHE A 484 -9.79 7.49 -4.28
C PHE A 484 -8.98 8.73 -4.69
N ILE A 485 -7.72 8.56 -5.13
CA ILE A 485 -6.92 9.71 -5.59
C ILE A 485 -7.49 10.38 -6.83
N GLN A 486 -8.33 9.70 -7.63
CA GLN A 486 -9.00 10.30 -8.79
C GLN A 486 -10.12 11.26 -8.39
N MET A 487 -10.64 11.16 -7.17
CA MET A 487 -11.76 11.99 -6.70
C MET A 487 -11.39 12.93 -5.55
N VAL A 488 -10.38 12.59 -4.75
CA VAL A 488 -9.99 13.36 -3.56
C VAL A 488 -9.69 14.83 -3.91
N PHE A 489 -10.12 15.75 -3.04
CA PHE A 489 -10.01 17.21 -3.20
C PHE A 489 -10.81 17.82 -4.37
N LYS A 490 -11.53 17.03 -5.17
CA LYS A 490 -12.51 17.55 -6.12
C LYS A 490 -13.82 17.80 -5.39
N ILE A 491 -14.19 19.08 -5.28
CA ILE A 491 -15.45 19.52 -4.66
C ILE A 491 -16.39 19.94 -5.78
N LYS A 492 -17.66 19.54 -5.74
CA LYS A 492 -18.65 20.08 -6.67
C LYS A 492 -18.74 21.57 -6.36
N LYS A 493 -18.33 22.40 -7.32
CA LYS A 493 -18.56 23.84 -7.20
C LYS A 493 -20.06 24.02 -6.98
N ALA A 494 -20.44 24.60 -5.84
CA ALA A 494 -21.78 25.11 -5.66
C ALA A 494 -22.09 25.95 -6.92
N GLU A 495 -23.22 25.69 -7.57
CA GLU A 495 -23.69 26.59 -8.60
C GLU A 495 -23.69 27.98 -7.98
N GLU A 496 -22.80 28.87 -8.45
CA GLU A 496 -22.87 30.27 -8.09
C GLU A 496 -24.25 30.73 -8.54
N GLN A 497 -25.20 30.81 -7.60
CA GLN A 497 -26.38 31.61 -7.84
C GLN A 497 -25.86 32.99 -8.24
N PRO A 498 -26.21 33.48 -9.44
CA PRO A 498 -25.68 34.74 -9.92
C PRO A 498 -25.94 35.78 -8.84
N SER A 499 -24.85 36.38 -8.33
CA SER A 499 -24.94 37.43 -7.33
C SER A 499 -26.00 38.42 -7.81
N ILE A 500 -27.09 38.56 -7.05
CA ILE A 500 -28.02 39.65 -7.28
C ILE A 500 -27.21 40.91 -6.96
N LYS A 501 -26.66 41.53 -8.01
CA LYS A 501 -26.09 42.86 -7.90
C LYS A 501 -27.17 43.72 -7.26
N PRO A 502 -26.86 44.50 -6.21
CA PRO A 502 -27.79 45.51 -5.74
C PRO A 502 -28.15 46.38 -6.94
N GLU A 503 -29.44 46.47 -7.23
CA GLU A 503 -29.96 47.42 -8.21
C GLU A 503 -29.37 48.80 -7.88
N PRO A 504 -28.82 49.53 -8.86
CA PRO A 504 -28.33 50.87 -8.59
C PRO A 504 -29.49 51.71 -8.02
N GLU A 505 -29.28 52.28 -6.84
CA GLU A 505 -30.27 53.13 -6.18
C GLU A 505 -30.78 54.19 -7.16
N THR A 506 -32.05 54.07 -7.54
CA THR A 506 -32.75 55.09 -8.33
C THR A 506 -32.71 56.39 -7.53
N PRO A 507 -32.24 57.53 -8.11
CA PRO A 507 -32.15 58.78 -7.37
C PRO A 507 -33.54 59.19 -6.87
N LYS A 508 -33.70 59.27 -5.53
CA LYS A 508 -34.93 59.78 -4.91
C LYS A 508 -35.22 61.18 -5.43
N GLN A 509 -36.24 61.28 -6.29
CA GLN A 509 -36.75 62.52 -6.81
C GLN A 509 -37.28 63.35 -5.63
N LYS A 510 -36.61 64.46 -5.30
CA LYS A 510 -37.09 65.40 -4.28
C LYS A 510 -38.44 65.96 -4.71
N CYS A 511 -39.52 65.54 -4.03
CA CYS A 511 -40.82 66.17 -4.12
C CYS A 511 -40.70 67.66 -3.74
N ARG A 512 -40.78 68.53 -4.75
CA ARG A 512 -40.97 69.97 -4.57
C ARG A 512 -42.44 70.21 -4.23
N ILE A 513 -42.72 70.59 -3.00
CA ILE A 513 -44.01 71.14 -2.60
C ILE A 513 -44.16 72.49 -3.32
N VAL A 514 -45.04 72.56 -4.32
CA VAL A 514 -45.49 73.83 -4.91
C VAL A 514 -46.89 74.12 -4.38
N GLN A 515 -46.97 74.98 -3.39
CA GLN A 515 -48.21 75.69 -3.08
C GLN A 515 -48.48 76.71 -4.19
N LYS A 516 -49.64 76.66 -4.85
CA LYS A 516 -50.35 77.87 -5.30
C LYS A 516 -51.80 77.63 -5.75
N LYS A 517 -52.68 78.28 -4.98
CA LYS A 517 -53.89 79.06 -5.34
C LYS A 517 -54.96 78.45 -6.25
N LYS A 518 -56.07 78.13 -5.57
CA LYS A 518 -57.47 78.24 -6.00
C LYS A 518 -57.70 79.42 -6.98
N VAL A 519 -58.20 79.13 -8.18
CA VAL A 519 -58.96 80.07 -9.01
C VAL A 519 -60.20 79.35 -9.54
N VAL A 520 -61.34 79.99 -9.31
CA VAL A 520 -62.70 79.62 -9.72
C VAL A 520 -62.98 80.21 -11.10
N LYS A 521 -63.64 79.49 -12.01
CA LYS A 521 -64.85 79.87 -12.79
C LYS A 521 -65.02 79.02 -14.06
N ILE A 522 -66.15 78.30 -14.18
CA ILE A 522 -67.36 78.59 -15.00
C ILE A 522 -67.15 78.29 -16.50
N ASN A 523 -67.69 77.18 -16.99
CA ASN A 523 -69.04 77.06 -17.58
C ASN A 523 -69.46 75.59 -17.60
#